data_AF-A0A9Q1C4A8-F1
#
_entry.id   AF-A0A9Q1C4A8-F1
#
_cell.length_a   1.000
_cell.length_b   1.000
_cell.length_c   1.000
_cell.angle_alpha   90.00
_cell.angle_beta   90.00
_cell.angle_gamma   90.00
#
_symmetry.space_group_name_H-M   'P 1'
#
loop_
_entity.id
_entity.type
_entity.pdbx_description
1 polymer ?
#
loop_
_entity_poly.entity_id
_entity_poly.type
_entity_poly.pdbx_seq_one_letter_code
_entity_poly.pdbx_strand_id
1 'polypeptide(L)'
;MVEDVETNYEQYDGFVILHGTDTMAYTSSALSFMLDGLSKPVVLTGAQIPIYEMMTDGVDNLLNALYVAAESRFPEVHVTLLFGKTLYRGNRVTKVSSVDFQAYESPNIKPLLIFTAEERQRTDVNRVKRDVALQCHKSMSKNVGILLIYPGITPQTIRESLRPPIQGLVLLTFGSGNCPSRDKGLLNEIKAATSRGVIIVNCSQCLKGFVFPSYETGSVLLEAGVLPGNDMTKEAAFAKLSYVLGQSGMSHDQRKNMMLRNIHKEITEITDTDNNRSSVSALRKKFNAMKSI
;
A
#
# COMPACT_ATOMS: atom_id res chain seq x y z
N MET A 1 -18.47 2.19 -5.03
CA MET A 1 -17.73 1.06 -4.42
C MET A 1 -17.90 1.02 -2.91
N VAL A 2 -17.31 1.95 -2.12
CA VAL A 2 -17.46 1.91 -0.64
C VAL A 2 -18.91 2.04 -0.22
N GLU A 3 -19.65 2.98 -0.79
CA GLU A 3 -21.08 3.18 -0.51
C GLU A 3 -21.92 1.95 -0.90
N ASP A 4 -21.56 1.28 -1.99
CA ASP A 4 -22.25 0.05 -2.43
C ASP A 4 -22.01 -1.09 -1.44
N VAL A 5 -20.77 -1.26 -0.96
CA VAL A 5 -20.43 -2.25 0.07
C VAL A 5 -21.15 -1.92 1.38
N GLU A 6 -21.15 -0.67 1.81
CA GLU A 6 -21.82 -0.21 3.03
C GLU A 6 -23.33 -0.46 3.00
N THR A 7 -24.00 -0.06 1.93
CA THR A 7 -25.46 -0.19 1.77
C THR A 7 -25.91 -1.65 1.76
N ASN A 8 -25.06 -2.54 1.25
CA ASN A 8 -25.35 -3.96 1.12
C ASN A 8 -24.68 -4.80 2.21
N TYR A 9 -24.02 -4.18 3.20
CA TYR A 9 -23.13 -4.90 4.10
C TYR A 9 -23.84 -5.98 4.90
N GLU A 10 -25.04 -5.72 5.40
CA GLU A 10 -25.81 -6.68 6.20
C GLU A 10 -26.49 -7.77 5.36
N GLN A 11 -26.72 -7.52 4.07
CA GLN A 11 -27.50 -8.42 3.20
C GLN A 11 -26.68 -9.56 2.59
N TYR A 12 -25.36 -9.41 2.49
CA TYR A 12 -24.48 -10.38 1.85
C TYR A 12 -23.37 -10.84 2.79
N ASP A 13 -22.82 -12.03 2.55
CA ASP A 13 -21.72 -12.61 3.33
C ASP A 13 -20.33 -12.20 2.85
N GLY A 14 -20.23 -11.66 1.62
CA GLY A 14 -18.99 -11.25 0.98
C GLY A 14 -19.24 -10.49 -0.32
N PHE A 15 -18.20 -9.84 -0.83
CA PHE A 15 -18.28 -8.96 -2.00
C PHE A 15 -17.21 -9.33 -3.01
N VAL A 16 -17.60 -9.44 -4.28
CA VAL A 16 -16.68 -9.49 -5.42
C VAL A 16 -16.83 -8.20 -6.22
N ILE A 17 -15.71 -7.51 -6.45
CA ILE A 17 -15.66 -6.26 -7.22
C ILE A 17 -14.92 -6.54 -8.51
N LEU A 18 -15.64 -6.49 -9.63
CA LEU A 18 -15.03 -6.56 -10.96
C LEU A 18 -14.40 -5.21 -11.30
N HIS A 19 -13.15 -5.24 -11.73
CA HIS A 19 -12.36 -4.03 -11.94
C HIS A 19 -11.38 -4.20 -13.11
N GLY A 20 -11.08 -3.10 -13.81
CA GLY A 20 -10.01 -3.08 -14.83
C GLY A 20 -8.64 -3.29 -14.20
N THR A 21 -7.73 -3.98 -14.90
CA THR A 21 -6.47 -4.43 -14.29
C THR A 21 -5.48 -3.28 -14.02
N ASP A 22 -5.52 -2.20 -14.80
CA ASP A 22 -4.47 -1.15 -14.73
C ASP A 22 -4.41 -0.41 -13.40
N THR A 23 -5.54 -0.24 -12.72
CA THR A 23 -5.61 0.51 -11.45
C THR A 23 -6.13 -0.32 -10.28
N MET A 24 -6.32 -1.63 -10.46
CA MET A 24 -6.87 -2.51 -9.43
C MET A 24 -6.03 -2.53 -8.14
N ALA A 25 -4.70 -2.42 -8.25
CA ALA A 25 -3.80 -2.32 -7.10
C ALA A 25 -4.01 -1.02 -6.31
N TYR A 26 -4.30 0.10 -6.98
CA TYR A 26 -4.65 1.37 -6.32
C TYR A 26 -6.02 1.28 -5.65
N THR A 27 -7.02 0.74 -6.35
CA THR A 27 -8.39 0.60 -5.80
C THR A 27 -8.42 -0.33 -4.61
N SER A 28 -7.77 -1.50 -4.69
CA SER A 28 -7.69 -2.44 -3.57
C SER A 28 -6.95 -1.86 -2.37
N SER A 29 -5.89 -1.07 -2.61
CA SER A 29 -5.20 -0.31 -1.56
C SER A 29 -6.13 0.74 -0.91
N ALA A 30 -6.83 1.55 -1.69
CA ALA A 30 -7.75 2.57 -1.18
C ALA A 30 -8.90 1.95 -0.36
N LEU A 31 -9.56 0.93 -0.90
CA LEU A 31 -10.64 0.22 -0.20
C LEU A 31 -10.15 -0.40 1.12
N SER A 32 -8.90 -0.85 1.19
CA SER A 32 -8.34 -1.40 2.44
C SER A 32 -8.32 -0.39 3.59
N PHE A 33 -8.11 0.90 3.30
CA PHE A 33 -8.16 1.98 4.30
C PHE A 33 -9.56 2.53 4.50
N MET A 34 -10.38 2.53 3.44
CA MET A 34 -11.74 3.07 3.50
C MET A 34 -12.73 2.15 4.22
N LEU A 35 -12.54 0.84 4.17
CA LEU A 35 -13.39 -0.17 4.80
C LEU A 35 -12.76 -0.65 6.11
N ASP A 36 -12.75 0.19 7.14
CA ASP A 36 -12.17 -0.16 8.42
C ASP A 36 -13.09 -1.05 9.26
N GLY A 37 -12.54 -1.99 10.03
CA GLY A 37 -13.34 -2.96 10.79
C GLY A 37 -14.01 -4.04 9.93
N LEU A 38 -13.55 -4.26 8.69
CA LEU A 38 -14.10 -5.28 7.79
C LEU A 38 -14.14 -6.69 8.42
N SER A 39 -15.31 -7.31 8.42
CA SER A 39 -15.58 -8.68 8.92
C SER A 39 -16.06 -9.66 7.84
N LYS A 40 -16.34 -9.17 6.63
CA LYS A 40 -16.74 -9.91 5.42
C LYS A 40 -15.71 -9.76 4.28
N PRO A 41 -15.38 -10.82 3.52
CA PRO A 41 -14.38 -10.74 2.45
C PRO A 41 -14.80 -9.77 1.35
N VAL A 42 -13.84 -8.96 0.88
CA VAL A 42 -14.00 -8.11 -0.31
C VAL A 42 -12.88 -8.49 -1.28
N VAL A 43 -13.24 -9.07 -2.42
CA VAL A 43 -12.30 -9.61 -3.40
C VAL A 43 -12.39 -8.80 -4.69
N LEU A 44 -11.31 -8.11 -5.07
CA LEU A 44 -11.18 -7.51 -6.38
C LEU A 44 -10.67 -8.55 -7.37
N THR A 45 -11.24 -8.57 -8.56
CA THR A 45 -10.79 -9.43 -9.65
C THR A 45 -11.08 -8.78 -11.01
N GLY A 46 -10.54 -9.36 -12.08
CA GLY A 46 -10.72 -8.88 -13.44
C GLY A 46 -10.18 -9.89 -14.45
N ALA A 47 -9.87 -9.42 -15.65
CA ALA A 47 -9.29 -10.23 -16.71
C ALA A 47 -8.36 -9.40 -17.59
N GLN A 48 -7.36 -10.04 -18.18
CA GLN A 48 -6.56 -9.45 -19.26
C GLN A 48 -7.31 -9.53 -20.60
N ILE A 49 -8.11 -10.58 -20.78
CA ILE A 49 -8.94 -10.80 -21.97
C ILE A 49 -10.42 -10.71 -21.58
N PRO A 50 -11.26 -9.93 -22.29
CA PRO A 50 -12.69 -9.84 -22.00
C PRO A 50 -13.38 -11.20 -21.89
N ILE A 51 -14.33 -11.33 -20.97
CA ILE A 51 -14.92 -12.64 -20.62
C ILE A 51 -15.66 -13.34 -21.77
N TYR A 52 -16.06 -12.60 -22.81
CA TYR A 52 -16.74 -13.13 -23.98
C TYR A 52 -15.78 -13.60 -25.09
N GLU A 53 -14.47 -13.37 -24.95
CA GLU A 53 -13.46 -13.81 -25.93
C GLU A 53 -12.94 -15.22 -25.61
N MET A 54 -12.48 -15.92 -26.64
CA MET A 54 -11.85 -17.24 -26.47
C MET A 54 -10.57 -17.12 -25.64
N MET A 55 -10.27 -18.15 -24.85
CA MET A 55 -9.07 -18.22 -24.01
C MET A 55 -8.99 -17.14 -22.91
N THR A 56 -10.12 -16.54 -22.54
CA THR A 56 -10.19 -15.57 -21.44
C THR A 56 -9.76 -16.17 -20.09
N ASP A 57 -9.00 -15.39 -19.32
CA ASP A 57 -8.71 -15.65 -17.91
C ASP A 57 -9.85 -15.21 -16.97
N GLY A 58 -10.83 -14.46 -17.49
CA GLY A 58 -11.91 -13.86 -16.70
C GLY A 58 -12.85 -14.87 -16.06
N VAL A 59 -13.09 -16.02 -16.71
CA VAL A 59 -13.95 -17.09 -16.16
C VAL A 59 -13.31 -17.67 -14.89
N ASP A 60 -12.05 -18.08 -14.96
CA ASP A 60 -11.32 -18.65 -13.83
C ASP A 60 -11.12 -17.62 -12.71
N ASN A 61 -10.77 -16.39 -13.06
CA ASN A 61 -10.58 -15.32 -12.08
C ASN A 61 -11.88 -14.98 -11.34
N LEU A 62 -13.02 -14.93 -12.03
CA LEU A 62 -14.32 -14.67 -11.41
C LEU A 62 -14.78 -15.84 -10.53
N LEU A 63 -14.68 -17.07 -11.03
CA LEU A 63 -15.08 -18.27 -10.28
C LEU A 63 -14.28 -18.40 -8.98
N ASN A 64 -12.96 -18.22 -9.05
CA ASN A 64 -12.10 -18.27 -7.88
C ASN A 64 -12.39 -17.13 -6.90
N ALA A 65 -12.71 -15.92 -7.40
CA ALA A 65 -13.10 -14.79 -6.53
C ALA A 65 -14.42 -15.04 -5.80
N LEU A 66 -15.43 -15.58 -6.49
CA LEU A 66 -16.70 -15.99 -5.88
C LEU A 66 -16.49 -17.08 -4.83
N TYR A 67 -15.64 -18.07 -5.13
CA TYR A 67 -15.26 -19.10 -4.17
C TYR A 67 -14.65 -18.49 -2.90
N VAL A 68 -13.73 -17.52 -3.04
CA VAL A 68 -13.12 -16.84 -1.89
C VAL A 68 -14.14 -16.02 -1.11
N ALA A 69 -15.01 -15.28 -1.79
CA ALA A 69 -16.01 -14.43 -1.15
C ALA A 69 -17.10 -15.22 -0.40
N ALA A 70 -17.45 -16.43 -0.86
CA ALA A 70 -18.43 -17.29 -0.20
C ALA A 70 -17.86 -18.07 1.00
N GLU A 71 -16.55 -18.13 1.15
CA GLU A 71 -15.88 -18.98 2.13
C GLU A 71 -15.63 -18.23 3.45
N SER A 72 -16.48 -18.48 4.45
CA SER A 72 -16.40 -17.83 5.77
C SER A 72 -15.16 -18.22 6.61
N ARG A 73 -14.39 -19.21 6.16
CA ARG A 73 -13.19 -19.72 6.86
C ARG A 73 -11.89 -19.04 6.43
N PHE A 74 -11.93 -17.91 5.72
CA PHE A 74 -10.71 -17.17 5.42
C PHE A 74 -10.14 -16.52 6.70
N PRO A 75 -8.86 -16.77 7.01
CA PRO A 75 -8.23 -16.37 8.27
C PRO A 75 -7.90 -14.87 8.35
N GLU A 76 -8.04 -14.12 7.27
CA GLU A 76 -7.83 -12.69 7.28
C GLU A 76 -8.94 -12.02 6.49
N VAL A 77 -9.81 -11.27 7.17
CA VAL A 77 -10.79 -10.46 6.48
C VAL A 77 -10.14 -9.14 6.13
N HIS A 78 -9.71 -9.03 4.89
CA HIS A 78 -9.18 -7.81 4.28
C HIS A 78 -9.78 -7.62 2.90
N VAL A 79 -9.58 -6.43 2.35
CA VAL A 79 -9.68 -6.23 0.91
C VAL A 79 -8.55 -7.01 0.25
N THR A 80 -8.91 -7.90 -0.67
CA THR A 80 -8.00 -8.81 -1.36
C THR A 80 -8.08 -8.61 -2.87
N LEU A 81 -7.03 -9.03 -3.58
CA LEU A 81 -6.99 -9.07 -5.04
C LEU A 81 -6.74 -10.52 -5.46
N LEU A 82 -7.61 -11.06 -6.30
CA LEU A 82 -7.43 -12.39 -6.87
C LEU A 82 -7.14 -12.28 -8.36
N PHE A 83 -6.03 -12.87 -8.79
CA PHE A 83 -5.63 -12.92 -10.19
C PHE A 83 -4.68 -14.08 -10.44
N GLY A 84 -4.81 -14.75 -11.58
CA GLY A 84 -3.87 -15.81 -11.97
C GLY A 84 -3.73 -16.91 -10.91
N LYS A 85 -4.88 -17.41 -10.41
CA LYS A 85 -4.93 -18.45 -9.36
C LYS A 85 -4.27 -18.05 -8.03
N THR A 86 -4.01 -16.76 -7.80
CA THR A 86 -3.35 -16.29 -6.59
C THR A 86 -4.19 -15.21 -5.91
N LEU A 87 -4.39 -15.36 -4.60
CA LEU A 87 -5.06 -14.38 -3.74
C LEU A 87 -4.01 -13.60 -2.97
N TYR A 88 -4.06 -12.29 -3.10
CA TYR A 88 -3.15 -11.36 -2.44
C TYR A 88 -3.88 -10.45 -1.47
N ARG A 89 -3.16 -9.91 -0.48
CA ARG A 89 -3.65 -8.76 0.29
C ARG A 89 -3.64 -7.53 -0.62
N GLY A 90 -4.77 -6.84 -0.75
CA GLY A 90 -4.97 -5.78 -1.74
C GLY A 90 -3.97 -4.62 -1.62
N ASN A 91 -3.63 -4.20 -0.41
CA ASN A 91 -2.65 -3.13 -0.15
C ASN A 91 -1.18 -3.60 -0.18
N ARG A 92 -0.91 -4.78 -0.75
CA ARG A 92 0.43 -5.35 -0.89
C ARG A 92 0.75 -5.78 -2.32
N VAL A 93 -0.10 -5.41 -3.29
CA VAL A 93 0.05 -5.79 -4.69
C VAL A 93 0.54 -4.63 -5.57
N THR A 94 1.23 -4.98 -6.64
CA THR A 94 1.48 -4.12 -7.80
C THR A 94 1.27 -4.94 -9.07
N LYS A 95 0.76 -4.31 -10.13
CA LYS A 95 0.77 -4.92 -11.46
C LYS A 95 2.20 -4.91 -11.98
N VAL A 96 2.72 -6.06 -12.41
CA VAL A 96 4.10 -6.24 -12.89
C VAL A 96 4.18 -6.62 -14.37
N SER A 97 3.09 -7.13 -14.94
CA SER A 97 3.01 -7.46 -16.37
C SER A 97 1.77 -6.85 -17.00
N SER A 98 1.92 -6.34 -18.22
CA SER A 98 0.83 -5.83 -19.04
C SER A 98 0.21 -6.92 -19.92
N VAL A 99 0.83 -8.09 -20.04
CA VAL A 99 0.42 -9.14 -20.99
C VAL A 99 0.22 -10.51 -20.34
N ASP A 100 0.95 -10.84 -19.28
CA ASP A 100 0.87 -12.16 -18.67
C ASP A 100 -0.42 -12.34 -17.86
N PHE A 101 -0.96 -13.56 -17.84
CA PHE A 101 -2.08 -13.91 -16.97
C PHE A 101 -1.73 -13.86 -15.48
N GLN A 102 -0.43 -13.97 -15.15
CA GLN A 102 0.08 -13.67 -13.82
C GLN A 102 0.49 -12.18 -13.74
N ALA A 103 -0.48 -11.29 -13.89
CA ALA A 103 -0.22 -9.85 -14.05
C ALA A 103 0.25 -9.13 -12.76
N TYR A 104 0.08 -9.73 -11.59
CA TYR A 104 0.33 -9.11 -10.28
C TYR A 104 1.34 -9.87 -9.45
N GLU A 105 2.07 -9.13 -8.61
CA GLU A 105 2.91 -9.67 -7.55
C GLU A 105 2.66 -8.98 -6.21
N SER A 106 2.97 -9.71 -5.13
CA SER A 106 3.12 -9.14 -3.79
C SER A 106 4.59 -9.28 -3.36
N PRO A 107 5.42 -8.24 -3.56
CA PRO A 107 6.87 -8.41 -3.53
C PRO A 107 7.46 -8.55 -2.11
N ASN A 108 6.80 -7.94 -1.12
CA ASN A 108 7.30 -7.84 0.25
C ASN A 108 6.59 -8.77 1.25
N ILE A 109 5.52 -9.46 0.84
CA ILE A 109 4.84 -10.45 1.67
C ILE A 109 4.32 -11.61 0.81
N LYS A 110 4.17 -12.79 1.40
CA LYS A 110 3.62 -13.95 0.69
C LYS A 110 2.15 -13.72 0.31
N PRO A 111 1.67 -14.31 -0.81
CA PRO A 111 0.24 -14.36 -1.11
C PRO A 111 -0.53 -15.09 -0.01
N LEU A 112 -1.82 -14.77 0.16
CA LEU A 112 -2.69 -15.38 1.18
C LEU A 112 -3.11 -16.80 0.82
N LEU A 113 -3.31 -17.05 -0.49
CA LEU A 113 -3.70 -18.35 -1.02
C LEU A 113 -3.18 -18.49 -2.47
N ILE A 114 -2.76 -19.69 -2.83
CA ILE A 114 -2.50 -20.09 -4.22
C ILE A 114 -3.38 -21.30 -4.52
N PHE A 115 -4.14 -21.23 -5.63
CA PHE A 115 -4.95 -22.33 -6.12
C PHE A 115 -4.07 -23.29 -6.94
N THR A 116 -3.93 -24.52 -6.47
CA THR A 116 -3.24 -25.60 -7.18
C THR A 116 -4.19 -26.78 -7.44
N ALA A 117 -3.76 -27.74 -8.25
CA ALA A 117 -4.56 -28.93 -8.57
C ALA A 117 -4.78 -29.84 -7.36
N GLU A 118 -3.84 -29.85 -6.41
CA GLU A 118 -3.79 -30.85 -5.33
C GLU A 118 -4.14 -30.22 -3.96
N GLU A 119 -3.76 -28.96 -3.73
CA GLU A 119 -3.95 -28.29 -2.44
C GLU A 119 -4.20 -26.79 -2.54
N ARG A 120 -4.92 -26.27 -1.54
CA ARG A 120 -5.05 -24.84 -1.28
C ARG A 120 -4.04 -24.45 -0.22
N GLN A 121 -2.83 -24.07 -0.64
CA GLN A 121 -1.78 -23.67 0.30
C GLN A 121 -2.14 -22.30 0.92
N ARG A 122 -2.67 -22.35 2.14
CA ARG A 122 -2.91 -21.17 2.98
C ARG A 122 -1.60 -20.82 3.70
N THR A 123 -1.16 -19.59 3.58
CA THR A 123 0.14 -19.16 4.12
C THR A 123 0.04 -18.51 5.50
N ASP A 124 -1.12 -17.97 5.87
CA ASP A 124 -1.41 -17.36 7.19
C ASP A 124 -2.77 -17.86 7.69
N VAL A 125 -2.83 -18.48 8.87
CA VAL A 125 -3.99 -19.31 9.31
C VAL A 125 -4.79 -18.71 10.49
N ASN A 126 -4.42 -17.55 11.01
CA ASN A 126 -5.07 -17.03 12.22
C ASN A 126 -6.21 -16.06 11.91
N ARG A 127 -7.45 -16.58 11.91
CA ARG A 127 -8.69 -15.78 11.94
C ARG A 127 -8.73 -14.90 13.18
N VAL A 128 -8.33 -13.65 13.05
CA VAL A 128 -8.63 -12.64 14.07
C VAL A 128 -10.04 -12.14 13.79
N LYS A 129 -11.03 -12.71 14.50
CA LYS A 129 -12.38 -12.17 14.50
C LYS A 129 -12.31 -10.78 15.13
N ARG A 130 -12.56 -9.73 14.33
CA ARG A 130 -12.68 -8.37 14.83
C ARG A 130 -14.15 -8.17 15.19
N ASP A 131 -14.47 -8.09 16.47
CA ASP A 131 -15.77 -7.58 16.95
C ASP A 131 -15.76 -6.05 16.88
N VAL A 132 -15.59 -5.52 15.66
CA VAL A 132 -15.62 -4.09 15.37
C VAL A 132 -16.63 -3.88 14.25
N ALA A 133 -17.53 -2.91 14.42
CA ALA A 133 -18.47 -2.54 13.36
C ALA A 133 -17.71 -1.95 12.16
N LEU A 134 -18.19 -2.23 10.94
CA LEU A 134 -17.64 -1.64 9.72
C LEU A 134 -17.76 -0.10 9.80
N GLN A 135 -16.65 0.59 9.58
CA GLN A 135 -16.59 2.03 9.42
C GLN A 135 -16.12 2.38 8.01
N CYS A 136 -16.99 3.06 7.26
CA CYS A 136 -16.74 3.46 5.88
C CYS A 136 -16.23 4.90 5.81
N HIS A 137 -14.95 5.07 5.53
CA HIS A 137 -14.34 6.38 5.33
C HIS A 137 -14.44 6.80 3.86
N LYS A 138 -15.29 7.78 3.57
CA LYS A 138 -15.58 8.23 2.19
C LYS A 138 -14.70 9.40 1.72
N SER A 139 -13.99 10.04 2.64
CA SER A 139 -13.15 11.20 2.35
C SER A 139 -11.71 10.79 2.04
N MET A 140 -11.25 11.13 0.83
CA MET A 140 -9.89 10.91 0.33
C MET A 140 -9.39 12.23 -0.27
N SER A 141 -8.18 12.68 0.08
CA SER A 141 -7.63 13.90 -0.49
C SER A 141 -7.22 13.69 -1.95
N LYS A 142 -7.65 14.61 -2.82
CA LYS A 142 -7.25 14.65 -4.24
C LYS A 142 -5.91 15.36 -4.45
N ASN A 143 -5.38 16.02 -3.43
CA ASN A 143 -4.18 16.85 -3.48
C ASN A 143 -2.92 16.03 -3.15
N VAL A 144 -2.81 14.83 -3.73
CA VAL A 144 -1.70 13.90 -3.52
C VAL A 144 -1.09 13.54 -4.86
N GLY A 145 0.25 13.49 -4.92
CA GLY A 145 0.99 13.09 -6.12
C GLY A 145 1.97 11.95 -5.87
N ILE A 146 2.52 11.41 -6.96
CA ILE A 146 3.67 10.50 -6.95
C ILE A 146 4.76 11.14 -7.81
N LEU A 147 5.99 11.23 -7.29
CA LEU A 147 7.14 11.73 -8.04
C LEU A 147 8.24 10.67 -8.06
N LEU A 148 8.66 10.30 -9.27
CA LEU A 148 9.80 9.43 -9.49
C LEU A 148 11.09 10.24 -9.49
N ILE A 149 12.05 9.89 -8.63
CA ILE A 149 13.42 10.41 -8.73
C ILE A 149 14.15 9.68 -9.86
N TYR A 150 14.85 10.40 -10.71
CA TYR A 150 15.68 9.83 -11.77
C TYR A 150 17.00 10.60 -11.88
N PRO A 151 18.07 10.01 -12.45
CA PRO A 151 19.33 10.72 -12.65
C PRO A 151 19.11 11.98 -13.48
N GLY A 152 19.50 13.15 -12.95
CA GLY A 152 19.31 14.44 -13.60
C GLY A 152 17.98 15.14 -13.31
N ILE A 153 17.14 14.63 -12.41
CA ILE A 153 15.98 15.39 -11.91
C ILE A 153 16.44 16.73 -11.33
N THR A 154 15.74 17.81 -11.69
CA THR A 154 16.13 19.17 -11.31
C THR A 154 15.40 19.63 -10.04
N PRO A 155 15.97 20.58 -9.27
CA PRO A 155 15.23 21.25 -8.20
C PRO A 155 13.92 21.88 -8.69
N GLN A 156 13.89 22.43 -9.91
CA GLN A 156 12.68 23.00 -10.50
C GLN A 156 11.57 21.96 -10.67
N THR A 157 11.87 20.76 -11.15
CA THR A 157 10.88 19.67 -11.29
C THR A 157 10.24 19.33 -9.93
N ILE A 158 11.04 19.28 -8.87
CA ILE A 158 10.56 18.98 -7.50
C ILE A 158 9.72 20.13 -6.96
N ARG A 159 10.16 21.37 -7.15
CA ARG A 159 9.41 22.57 -6.79
C ARG A 159 8.02 22.59 -7.42
N GLU A 160 7.94 22.38 -8.73
CA GLU A 160 6.67 22.38 -9.46
C GLU A 160 5.76 21.22 -9.04
N SER A 161 6.34 20.06 -8.72
CA SER A 161 5.57 18.90 -8.23
C SER A 161 5.02 19.08 -6.82
N LEU A 162 5.59 20.00 -6.03
CA LEU A 162 5.23 20.29 -4.64
C LEU A 162 4.52 21.64 -4.46
N ARG A 163 4.15 22.29 -5.56
CA ARG A 163 3.42 23.56 -5.51
C ARG A 163 1.97 23.34 -5.06
N PRO A 164 1.32 24.32 -4.42
CA PRO A 164 -0.11 24.24 -4.14
C PRO A 164 -0.93 23.92 -5.40
N PRO A 165 -1.99 23.09 -5.30
CA PRO A 165 -2.66 22.67 -4.07
C PRO A 165 -2.12 21.39 -3.43
N ILE A 166 -0.97 20.85 -3.84
CA ILE A 166 -0.43 19.57 -3.33
C ILE A 166 -0.21 19.63 -1.80
N GLN A 167 -0.75 18.64 -1.10
CA GLN A 167 -0.67 18.45 0.36
C GLN A 167 0.11 17.19 0.75
N GLY A 168 0.24 16.24 -0.17
CA GLY A 168 1.02 15.03 0.03
C GLY A 168 1.76 14.58 -1.22
N LEU A 169 2.94 13.99 -1.05
CA LEU A 169 3.69 13.40 -2.16
C LEU A 169 4.30 12.05 -1.76
N VAL A 170 4.09 11.02 -2.58
CA VAL A 170 4.89 9.80 -2.53
C VAL A 170 6.13 10.01 -3.40
N LEU A 171 7.30 10.03 -2.78
CA LEU A 171 8.59 10.19 -3.45
C LEU A 171 9.19 8.80 -3.69
N LEU A 172 9.32 8.39 -4.95
CA LEU A 172 9.95 7.13 -5.32
C LEU A 172 11.46 7.34 -5.51
N THR A 173 12.27 6.83 -4.60
CA THR A 173 13.72 7.03 -4.57
C THR A 173 14.48 5.73 -4.89
N PHE A 174 15.80 5.82 -5.07
CA PHE A 174 16.61 4.68 -5.46
C PHE A 174 16.88 3.71 -4.30
N GLY A 175 16.86 2.41 -4.59
CA GLY A 175 17.31 1.37 -3.67
C GLY A 175 16.63 1.45 -2.30
N SER A 176 17.43 1.61 -1.24
CA SER A 176 16.96 1.66 0.15
C SER A 176 16.40 3.01 0.61
N GLY A 177 16.12 3.94 -0.31
CA GLY A 177 15.55 5.25 0.04
C GLY A 177 16.38 6.47 -0.38
N ASN A 178 17.30 6.33 -1.33
CA ASN A 178 18.33 7.34 -1.60
C ASN A 178 17.91 8.33 -2.69
N CYS A 179 18.11 9.63 -2.41
CA CYS A 179 18.03 10.70 -3.41
C CYS A 179 19.42 11.31 -3.66
N PRO A 180 19.62 12.04 -4.78
CA PRO A 180 20.84 12.80 -5.02
C PRO A 180 21.09 13.81 -3.89
N SER A 181 22.10 13.56 -3.04
CA SER A 181 22.39 14.38 -1.85
C SER A 181 23.40 15.50 -2.10
N ARG A 182 24.18 15.41 -3.19
CA ARG A 182 25.17 16.43 -3.58
C ARG A 182 24.51 17.71 -4.11
N ASP A 183 23.28 17.60 -4.63
CA ASP A 183 22.49 18.73 -5.06
C ASP A 183 21.70 19.29 -3.87
N LYS A 184 22.25 20.32 -3.22
CA LYS A 184 21.57 21.01 -2.13
C LYS A 184 20.27 21.69 -2.57
N GLY A 185 20.16 22.09 -3.84
CA GLY A 185 18.95 22.70 -4.38
C GLY A 185 17.76 21.74 -4.27
N LEU A 186 17.97 20.48 -4.64
CA LEU A 186 16.95 19.42 -4.54
C LEU A 186 16.42 19.28 -3.12
N LEU A 187 17.32 19.13 -2.14
CA LEU A 187 16.97 18.95 -0.74
C LEU A 187 16.29 20.19 -0.14
N ASN A 188 16.70 21.39 -0.58
CA ASN A 188 16.08 22.64 -0.16
C ASN A 188 14.61 22.73 -0.61
N GLU A 189 14.27 22.28 -1.82
CA GLU A 189 12.87 22.26 -2.27
C GLU A 189 12.01 21.30 -1.45
N ILE A 190 12.54 20.11 -1.14
CA ILE A 190 11.89 19.12 -0.28
C ILE A 190 11.65 19.71 1.11
N LYS A 191 12.69 20.28 1.72
CA LYS A 191 12.63 20.91 3.05
C LYS A 191 11.67 22.10 3.06
N ALA A 192 11.64 22.89 1.99
CA ALA A 192 10.69 24.00 1.87
C ALA A 192 9.25 23.48 1.81
N ALA A 193 8.98 22.37 1.12
CA ALA A 193 7.64 21.79 1.04
C ALA A 193 7.19 21.19 2.38
N THR A 194 8.04 20.42 3.06
CA THR A 194 7.70 19.87 4.38
C THR A 194 7.50 20.98 5.42
N SER A 195 8.26 22.07 5.34
CA SER A 195 8.07 23.26 6.19
C SER A 195 6.74 23.98 5.91
N ARG A 196 6.18 23.86 4.70
CA ARG A 196 4.82 24.34 4.37
C ARG A 196 3.71 23.39 4.86
N GLY A 197 4.07 22.25 5.45
CA GLY A 197 3.12 21.23 5.92
C GLY A 197 2.74 20.17 4.87
N VAL A 198 3.50 20.06 3.77
CA VAL A 198 3.32 18.96 2.82
C VAL A 198 3.88 17.67 3.42
N ILE A 199 3.07 16.61 3.46
CA ILE A 199 3.53 15.30 3.94
C ILE A 199 4.17 14.54 2.78
N ILE A 200 5.48 14.32 2.87
CA ILE A 200 6.23 13.55 1.87
C ILE A 200 6.56 12.18 2.44
N VAL A 201 6.29 11.12 1.68
CA VAL A 201 6.57 9.72 2.05
C VAL A 201 7.54 9.12 1.03
N ASN A 202 8.67 8.63 1.52
CA ASN A 202 9.72 8.03 0.71
C ASN A 202 9.48 6.53 0.52
N CYS A 203 9.21 6.11 -0.72
CA CYS A 203 9.11 4.71 -1.12
C CYS A 203 10.25 4.36 -2.09
N SER A 204 10.60 3.08 -2.16
CA SER A 204 11.59 2.62 -3.14
C SER A 204 10.96 2.52 -4.53
N GLN A 205 11.77 2.79 -5.56
CA GLN A 205 11.46 2.41 -6.94
C GLN A 205 11.63 0.90 -7.19
N CYS A 206 12.44 0.23 -6.38
CA CYS A 206 12.66 -1.19 -6.51
C CYS A 206 11.36 -1.95 -6.18
N LEU A 207 11.07 -2.99 -6.96
CA LEU A 207 9.89 -3.83 -6.77
C LEU A 207 9.83 -4.44 -5.37
N LYS A 208 10.98 -4.91 -4.86
CA LYS A 208 11.12 -5.54 -3.54
C LYS A 208 12.13 -4.79 -2.69
N GLY A 209 11.82 -4.62 -1.41
CA GLY A 209 12.73 -4.00 -0.45
C GLY A 209 12.02 -3.10 0.56
N PHE A 210 12.85 -2.41 1.35
CA PHE A 210 12.43 -1.54 2.44
C PHE A 210 13.22 -0.23 2.35
N VAL A 211 12.53 0.90 2.55
CA VAL A 211 13.16 2.20 2.78
C VAL A 211 13.58 2.26 4.25
N PHE A 212 14.87 2.48 4.51
CA PHE A 212 15.41 2.51 5.88
C PHE A 212 16.33 3.72 6.10
N PRO A 213 16.24 4.41 7.25
CA PRO A 213 17.15 5.50 7.60
C PRO A 213 18.52 4.99 8.10
N SER A 214 19.22 4.15 7.32
CA SER A 214 20.53 3.57 7.71
C SER A 214 21.74 4.22 7.05
N TYR A 215 21.57 4.97 5.96
CA TYR A 215 22.68 5.57 5.20
C TYR A 215 22.71 7.09 5.39
N GLU A 216 23.90 7.70 5.27
CA GLU A 216 24.09 9.16 5.31
C GLU A 216 23.12 9.88 4.35
N THR A 217 22.85 9.32 3.17
CA THR A 217 21.89 9.86 2.19
C THR A 217 20.42 9.71 2.59
N GLY A 218 20.07 8.63 3.29
CA GLY A 218 18.73 8.43 3.87
C GLY A 218 18.47 9.34 5.08
N SER A 219 19.52 9.70 5.83
CA SER A 219 19.47 10.69 6.91
C SER A 219 19.00 12.05 6.40
N VAL A 220 19.49 12.47 5.23
CA VAL A 220 19.20 13.83 4.73
C VAL A 220 17.73 14.05 4.36
N LEU A 221 17.05 13.03 3.83
CA LEU A 221 15.60 13.11 3.57
C LEU A 221 14.80 13.16 4.87
N LEU A 222 15.20 12.38 5.87
CA LEU A 222 14.58 12.41 7.19
C LEU A 222 14.77 13.77 7.87
N GLU A 223 15.97 14.35 7.80
CA GLU A 223 16.29 15.70 8.27
C GLU A 223 15.52 16.79 7.50
N ALA A 224 15.22 16.55 6.22
CA ALA A 224 14.32 17.39 5.43
C ALA A 224 12.83 17.18 5.74
N GLY A 225 12.48 16.31 6.71
CA GLY A 225 11.13 16.08 7.18
C GLY A 225 10.34 15.02 6.39
N VAL A 226 11.00 14.25 5.52
CA VAL A 226 10.37 13.17 4.74
C VAL A 226 10.19 11.92 5.59
N LEU A 227 9.01 11.31 5.51
CA LEU A 227 8.68 10.09 6.25
C LEU A 227 9.17 8.84 5.49
N PRO A 228 9.75 7.84 6.17
CA PRO A 228 10.02 6.54 5.54
C PRO A 228 8.71 5.80 5.24
N GLY A 229 8.57 5.31 4.01
CA GLY A 229 7.45 4.48 3.57
C GLY A 229 7.62 2.98 3.88
N ASN A 230 8.73 2.59 4.52
CA ASN A 230 9.10 1.20 4.79
C ASN A 230 9.02 0.34 3.52
N ASP A 231 8.19 -0.71 3.52
CA ASP A 231 7.95 -1.63 2.41
C ASP A 231 6.56 -1.50 1.78
N MET A 232 5.89 -0.37 1.99
CA MET A 232 4.66 -0.07 1.26
C MET A 232 4.92 -0.06 -0.24
N THR A 233 3.99 -0.62 -1.00
CA THR A 233 3.94 -0.38 -2.44
C THR A 233 3.59 1.09 -2.71
N LYS A 234 3.91 1.59 -3.91
CA LYS A 234 3.56 2.96 -4.31
C LYS A 234 2.04 3.20 -4.27
N GLU A 235 1.26 2.17 -4.59
CA GLU A 235 -0.20 2.15 -4.55
C GLU A 235 -0.72 2.31 -3.12
N ALA A 236 -0.18 1.52 -2.19
CA ALA A 236 -0.56 1.57 -0.79
C ALA A 236 -0.15 2.89 -0.13
N ALA A 237 1.07 3.38 -0.40
CA ALA A 237 1.55 4.66 0.11
C ALA A 237 0.69 5.82 -0.40
N PHE A 238 0.34 5.83 -1.69
CA PHE A 238 -0.52 6.84 -2.29
C PHE A 238 -1.93 6.82 -1.69
N ALA A 239 -2.54 5.63 -1.62
CA ALA A 239 -3.86 5.44 -1.05
C ALA A 239 -3.91 5.87 0.43
N LYS A 240 -2.93 5.43 1.22
CA LYS A 240 -2.81 5.79 2.63
C LYS A 240 -2.63 7.29 2.83
N LEU A 241 -1.77 7.93 2.04
CA LEU A 241 -1.54 9.36 2.12
C LEU A 241 -2.81 10.16 1.77
N SER A 242 -3.52 9.75 0.72
CA SER A 242 -4.80 10.33 0.35
C SER A 242 -5.86 10.14 1.44
N TYR A 243 -5.96 8.94 2.03
CA TYR A 243 -6.84 8.63 3.15
C TYR A 243 -6.54 9.50 4.37
N VAL A 244 -5.29 9.53 4.82
CA VAL A 244 -4.85 10.27 6.00
C VAL A 244 -5.08 11.76 5.82
N LEU A 245 -4.80 12.34 4.64
CA LEU A 245 -5.08 13.74 4.34
C LEU A 245 -6.58 14.05 4.20
N GLY A 246 -7.39 13.06 3.82
CA GLY A 246 -8.84 13.18 3.71
C GLY A 246 -9.60 13.21 5.04
N GLN A 247 -9.00 12.72 6.13
CA GLN A 247 -9.67 12.70 7.44
C GLN A 247 -9.78 14.10 8.06
N SER A 248 -10.95 14.43 8.60
CA SER A 248 -11.18 15.68 9.34
C SER A 248 -10.69 15.56 10.79
N GLY A 249 -10.44 16.70 11.45
CA GLY A 249 -10.10 16.74 12.88
C GLY A 249 -8.68 16.26 13.26
N MET A 250 -7.87 15.79 12.31
CA MET A 250 -6.47 15.42 12.57
C MET A 250 -5.52 16.60 12.38
N SER A 251 -4.70 16.84 13.41
CA SER A 251 -3.52 17.71 13.33
C SER A 251 -2.47 17.16 12.36
N HIS A 252 -1.55 18.03 11.93
CA HIS A 252 -0.46 17.64 11.04
C HIS A 252 0.40 16.50 11.62
N ASP A 253 0.73 16.54 12.91
CA ASP A 253 1.53 15.50 13.56
C ASP A 253 0.78 14.17 13.71
N GLN A 254 -0.53 14.22 13.99
CA GLN A 254 -1.36 13.01 13.98
C GLN A 254 -1.36 12.34 12.60
N ARG A 255 -1.41 13.13 11.52
CA ARG A 255 -1.33 12.61 10.14
C ARG A 255 0.03 11.97 9.86
N LYS A 256 1.13 12.63 10.23
CA LYS A 256 2.48 12.05 10.11
C LYS A 256 2.60 10.73 10.88
N ASN A 257 2.11 10.70 12.12
CA ASN A 257 2.12 9.50 12.95
C ASN A 257 1.28 8.37 12.34
N MET A 258 0.12 8.68 11.76
CA MET A 258 -0.73 7.70 11.10
C MET A 258 -0.04 7.10 9.86
N MET A 259 0.71 7.90 9.09
CA MET A 259 1.51 7.39 7.96
C MET A 259 2.58 6.37 8.39
N LEU A 260 3.17 6.54 9.57
CA LEU A 260 4.23 5.66 10.10
C LEU A 260 3.70 4.37 10.75
N ARG A 261 2.42 4.34 11.15
CA ARG A 261 1.81 3.16 11.80
C ARG A 261 1.32 2.16 10.77
N ASN A 262 1.44 0.88 11.07
CA ASN A 262 0.75 -0.16 10.33
C ASN A 262 -0.76 -0.12 10.67
N ILE A 263 -1.63 0.16 9.69
CA ILE A 263 -3.08 0.31 9.91
C ILE A 263 -3.84 -0.93 9.45
N HIS A 264 -3.58 -1.36 8.21
CA HIS A 264 -4.25 -2.45 7.54
C HIS A 264 -3.24 -3.46 6.96
N LYS A 265 -2.09 -3.63 7.63
CA LYS A 265 -1.01 -4.57 7.27
C LYS A 265 -0.32 -4.25 5.95
N GLU A 266 -0.33 -2.98 5.56
CA GLU A 266 0.38 -2.42 4.42
C GLU A 266 1.89 -2.23 4.69
N ILE A 267 2.29 -2.19 5.96
CA ILE A 267 3.68 -2.13 6.42
C ILE A 267 4.00 -3.43 7.15
N THR A 268 5.21 -3.96 6.95
CA THR A 268 5.67 -5.12 7.72
C THR A 268 6.20 -4.65 9.08
N GLU A 269 5.57 -5.12 10.15
CA GLU A 269 6.08 -4.92 11.50
C GLU A 269 7.29 -5.82 11.72
N ILE A 270 8.41 -5.23 12.09
CA ILE A 270 9.61 -5.97 12.48
C ILE A 270 9.34 -6.61 13.85
N THR A 271 9.12 -7.92 13.88
CA THR A 271 8.89 -8.68 15.11
C THR A 271 10.18 -9.31 15.64
N ASP A 272 10.26 -9.58 16.95
CA ASP A 272 11.46 -10.11 17.63
C ASP A 272 11.96 -11.46 17.09
N THR A 273 11.12 -12.22 16.38
CA THR A 273 11.53 -13.50 15.78
C THR A 273 12.48 -13.33 14.59
N ASP A 274 12.55 -12.14 13.98
CA ASP A 274 13.54 -11.80 12.95
C ASP A 274 14.91 -11.38 13.55
N ASN A 275 15.06 -11.36 14.89
CA ASN A 275 16.27 -10.91 15.59
C ASN A 275 17.54 -11.72 15.29
N ASN A 276 17.42 -12.92 14.68
CA ASN A 276 18.59 -13.70 14.26
C ASN A 276 19.23 -13.21 12.95
N ARG A 277 18.65 -12.22 12.28
CA ARG A 277 19.33 -11.48 11.22
C ARG A 277 20.02 -10.28 11.86
N SER A 278 21.36 -10.28 11.86
CA SER A 278 22.22 -9.25 12.47
C SER A 278 21.89 -7.81 12.06
N SER A 279 21.31 -7.63 10.87
CA SER A 279 20.80 -6.34 10.40
C SER A 279 19.58 -5.87 11.18
N VAL A 280 18.66 -6.76 11.60
CA VAL A 280 17.33 -6.47 12.16
C VAL A 280 17.35 -6.00 13.62
N SER A 281 18.22 -6.57 14.45
CA SER A 281 18.37 -6.16 15.87
C SER A 281 18.93 -4.73 16.01
N ALA A 282 19.76 -4.29 15.05
CA ALA A 282 20.18 -2.90 14.92
C ALA A 282 19.03 -1.97 14.48
N LEU A 283 18.08 -2.45 13.66
CA LEU A 283 16.93 -1.68 13.18
C LEU A 283 16.01 -1.26 14.33
N ARG A 284 15.76 -2.17 15.28
CA ARG A 284 14.86 -1.90 16.41
C ARG A 284 15.45 -0.93 17.43
N LYS A 285 16.76 -0.99 17.70
CA LYS A 285 17.44 -0.04 18.61
C LYS A 285 17.34 1.40 18.10
N LYS A 286 17.52 1.63 16.80
CA LYS A 286 17.37 2.97 16.21
C LYS A 286 15.91 3.43 16.15
N PHE A 287 14.97 2.56 15.78
CA PHE A 287 13.55 2.91 15.69
C PHE A 287 12.92 3.20 17.05
N ASN A 288 13.26 2.44 18.09
CA ASN A 288 12.76 2.68 19.45
C ASN A 288 13.32 3.96 20.07
N ALA A 289 14.55 4.35 19.75
CA ALA A 289 15.12 5.64 20.18
C ALA A 289 14.40 6.85 19.54
N MET A 290 13.72 6.66 18.40
CA MET A 290 12.97 7.71 17.69
C MET A 290 11.52 7.86 18.17
N LYS A 291 10.95 6.87 18.88
CA LYS A 291 9.62 7.01 19.52
C LYS A 291 9.65 7.80 20.83
N SER A 292 10.84 8.09 21.35
CA SER A 292 11.07 8.76 22.64
C SER A 292 11.47 10.24 22.53
N ILE A 293 11.26 10.86 21.36
CA ILE A 293 11.40 12.30 21.10
C ILE A 293 10.06 12.80 20.56
#